data_AF-A0A935FT49-F1
#
_entry.id   AF-A0A935FT49-F1
#
_cell.length_a   1.000
_cell.length_b   1.000
_cell.length_c   1.000
_cell.angle_alpha   90.00
_cell.angle_beta   90.00
_cell.angle_gamma   90.00
#
_symmetry.space_group_name_H-M   'P 1'
#
loop_
_entity.id
_entity.type
_entity.pdbx_description
1 polymer ?
#
loop_
_entity_poly.entity_id
_entity_poly.type
_entity_poly.pdbx_seq_one_letter_code
_entity_poly.pdbx_strand_id
1 'polypeptide(L)'
;MTIILFKTGRLKEAEKKAFLTFTRNTYVFDKFFCRPITPIDKWEGSNLEVPDFAINYFKYSHDEVNLLDFSAWLDNLTKTEKFVRLMNNYIDIHKRLKGKAIVKRGRT
;
A
#
# COMPACT_ATOMS: atom_id res chain seq x y z
N MET A 1 -12.68 -0.10 7.86
CA MET A 1 -12.21 -0.93 6.74
C MET A 1 -12.46 -0.17 5.44
N THR A 2 -11.54 -0.15 4.47
CA THR A 2 -11.72 0.57 3.20
C THR A 2 -12.95 0.09 2.43
N ILE A 3 -13.15 -1.23 2.36
CA ILE A 3 -14.28 -1.87 1.68
C ILE A 3 -15.62 -1.40 2.28
N ILE A 4 -15.76 -1.40 3.60
CA ILE A 4 -17.00 -0.96 4.28
C ILE A 4 -17.31 0.51 3.94
N LEU A 5 -16.30 1.39 3.96
CA LEU A 5 -16.50 2.80 3.62
C LEU A 5 -16.92 2.97 2.15
N PHE A 6 -16.32 2.21 1.25
CA PHE A 6 -16.71 2.21 -0.17
C PHE A 6 -18.15 1.73 -0.36
N LYS A 7 -18.49 0.55 0.19
CA LYS A 7 -19.83 -0.06 0.06
C LYS A 7 -20.94 0.77 0.70
N THR A 8 -20.60 1.65 1.65
CA THR A 8 -21.54 2.60 2.28
C THR A 8 -21.57 3.98 1.60
N GLY A 9 -20.93 4.14 0.43
CA GLY A 9 -20.93 5.38 -0.35
C GLY A 9 -20.01 6.48 0.19
N ARG A 10 -19.22 6.22 1.22
CA ARG A 10 -18.34 7.19 1.89
C ARG A 10 -16.99 7.29 1.18
N LEU A 11 -17.02 7.70 -0.10
CA LEU A 11 -15.88 7.61 -1.00
C LEU A 11 -14.66 8.44 -0.56
N LYS A 12 -14.88 9.64 0.01
CA LYS A 12 -13.79 10.50 0.49
C LYS A 12 -13.04 9.85 1.65
N GLU A 13 -13.74 9.22 2.58
CA GLU A 13 -13.13 8.48 3.68
C GLU A 13 -12.52 7.16 3.21
N ALA A 14 -13.14 6.50 2.24
CA ALA A 14 -12.59 5.30 1.61
C ALA A 14 -11.24 5.59 0.94
N GLU A 15 -11.11 6.67 0.17
CA GLU A 15 -9.84 7.10 -0.44
C GLU A 15 -8.76 7.33 0.62
N LYS A 16 -9.08 8.08 1.68
CA LYS A 16 -8.15 8.30 2.80
C LYS A 16 -7.73 6.98 3.44
N LYS A 17 -8.66 6.06 3.63
CA LYS A 17 -8.38 4.75 4.23
C LYS A 17 -7.57 3.85 3.30
N ALA A 18 -7.79 3.94 1.98
CA ALA A 18 -6.99 3.23 0.98
C ALA A 18 -5.53 3.68 1.04
N PHE A 19 -5.27 4.99 1.11
CA PHE A 19 -3.91 5.49 1.27
C PHE A 19 -3.29 5.02 2.60
N LEU A 20 -4.04 5.06 3.70
CA LEU A 20 -3.55 4.52 4.98
C LEU A 20 -3.22 3.02 4.90
N THR A 21 -4.03 2.23 4.20
CA THR A 21 -3.74 0.81 3.94
C THR A 21 -2.42 0.66 3.18
N PHE A 22 -2.22 1.41 2.11
CA PHE A 22 -0.97 1.42 1.36
C PHE A 22 0.24 1.75 2.25
N THR A 23 0.14 2.77 3.10
CA THR A 23 1.24 3.16 3.99
C THR A 23 1.53 2.16 5.11
N ARG A 24 0.61 1.21 5.40
CA ARG A 24 0.87 0.14 6.38
C ARG A 24 1.62 -1.04 5.81
N ASN A 25 1.44 -1.30 4.51
CA ASN A 25 2.26 -2.25 3.77
C ASN A 25 2.10 -1.91 2.27
N THR A 26 3.20 -1.47 1.66
CA THR A 26 3.21 -0.96 0.28
C THR A 26 2.93 -2.03 -0.77
N TYR A 27 2.92 -3.31 -0.39
CA TYR A 27 2.76 -4.45 -1.28
C TYR A 27 1.33 -5.02 -1.27
N VAL A 28 0.45 -4.53 -0.38
CA VAL A 28 -0.92 -5.05 -0.24
C VAL A 28 -1.75 -4.87 -1.51
N PHE A 29 -1.59 -3.76 -2.23
CA PHE A 29 -2.33 -3.56 -3.48
C PHE A 29 -1.80 -4.42 -4.61
N ASP A 30 -0.48 -4.59 -4.74
CA ASP A 30 0.08 -5.51 -5.72
C ASP A 30 -0.38 -6.94 -5.46
N LYS A 31 -0.37 -7.37 -4.19
CA LYS A 31 -0.93 -8.66 -3.78
C LYS A 31 -2.41 -8.78 -4.13
N PHE A 32 -3.23 -7.79 -3.76
CA PHE A 32 -4.68 -7.79 -3.99
C PHE A 32 -5.03 -7.88 -5.48
N PHE A 33 -4.27 -7.18 -6.34
CA PHE A 33 -4.45 -7.18 -7.79
C PHE A 33 -3.67 -8.29 -8.51
N CYS A 34 -3.09 -9.25 -7.78
CA CYS A 34 -2.26 -10.32 -8.34
C CYS A 34 -1.12 -9.80 -9.24
N ARG A 35 -0.59 -8.62 -8.93
CA ARG A 35 0.55 -8.01 -9.62
C ARG A 35 1.87 -8.54 -9.04
N PRO A 36 2.96 -8.55 -9.82
CA PRO A 36 4.28 -8.92 -9.31
C PRO A 36 4.70 -8.01 -8.15
N ILE A 37 5.01 -8.62 -7.00
CA ILE A 37 5.54 -7.88 -5.84
C ILE A 37 7.05 -7.70 -6.03
N THR A 38 7.48 -6.46 -6.22
CA THR A 38 8.90 -6.10 -6.29
C THR A 38 9.32 -5.49 -4.95
N PRO A 39 10.22 -6.12 -4.19
CA PRO A 39 10.73 -5.55 -2.95
C PRO A 39 11.32 -4.16 -3.17
N ILE A 40 10.90 -3.20 -2.36
CA ILE A 40 11.40 -1.83 -2.43
C ILE A 40 12.50 -1.69 -1.38
N ASP A 41 13.69 -1.24 -1.80
CA ASP A 41 14.76 -0.89 -0.86
C ASP A 41 14.42 0.40 -0.11
N LYS A 42 13.58 0.29 0.92
CA LYS A 42 13.10 1.39 1.78
C LYS A 42 13.29 1.05 3.26
N TRP A 43 13.12 2.05 4.12
CA TRP A 43 13.03 1.84 5.55
C TRP A 43 11.70 1.14 5.88
N GLU A 44 11.77 0.18 6.80
CA GLU A 44 10.64 -0.59 7.29
C GLU A 44 10.68 -0.56 8.82
N GLY A 45 9.58 -0.13 9.44
CA GLY A 45 9.48 0.00 10.89
C GLY A 45 9.07 -1.28 11.61
N SER A 46 8.59 -2.26 10.85
CA SER A 46 8.04 -3.52 11.36
C SER A 46 8.16 -4.64 10.33
N ASN A 47 8.22 -5.89 10.79
CA ASN A 47 8.12 -7.07 9.93
C ASN A 47 6.76 -7.16 9.20
N LEU A 48 5.76 -6.38 9.61
CA LEU A 48 4.48 -6.28 8.88
C LEU A 48 4.57 -5.45 7.60
N GLU A 49 5.64 -4.65 7.43
CA GLU A 49 5.83 -3.76 6.29
C GLU A 49 6.66 -4.39 5.16
N VAL A 50 7.15 -5.62 5.36
CA VAL A 50 7.95 -6.37 4.39
C VAL A 50 7.05 -7.10 3.35
N PRO A 51 7.59 -7.49 2.19
CA PRO A 51 6.85 -8.25 1.17
C PRO A 51 6.26 -9.56 1.71
N ASP A 52 6.99 -10.25 2.59
CA ASP A 52 6.61 -11.56 3.13
C ASP A 52 5.23 -11.55 3.79
N PHE A 53 4.92 -10.48 4.53
CA PHE A 53 3.62 -10.32 5.16
C PHE A 53 2.48 -10.34 4.13
N ALA A 54 2.62 -9.56 3.05
CA ALA A 54 1.62 -9.50 2.00
C ALA A 54 1.51 -10.84 1.24
N ILE A 55 2.63 -11.52 1.02
CA ILE A 55 2.64 -12.79 0.28
C ILE A 55 1.94 -13.90 1.07
N ASN A 56 2.27 -14.04 2.35
CA ASN A 56 1.91 -15.21 3.16
C ASN A 56 0.64 -15.01 4.02
N TYR A 57 0.30 -13.77 4.39
CA TYR A 57 -0.77 -13.51 5.37
C TYR A 57 -1.94 -12.71 4.81
N PHE A 58 -1.78 -11.97 3.71
CA PHE A 58 -2.87 -11.25 3.07
C PHE A 58 -3.65 -12.18 2.11
N LYS A 59 -4.91 -12.47 2.47
CA LYS A 59 -5.75 -13.50 1.81
C LYS A 59 -6.78 -12.97 0.81
N TYR A 60 -6.99 -11.67 0.73
CA TYR A 60 -8.01 -11.09 -0.15
C TYR A 60 -7.50 -10.96 -1.58
N SER A 61 -8.40 -11.12 -2.55
CA SER A 61 -8.10 -11.01 -3.97
C SER A 61 -9.14 -10.17 -4.71
N HIS A 62 -8.73 -9.54 -5.80
CA HIS A 62 -9.58 -8.64 -6.58
C HIS A 62 -10.71 -9.34 -7.34
N ASP A 63 -10.59 -10.66 -7.54
CA ASP A 63 -11.48 -11.53 -8.33
C ASP A 63 -12.64 -12.11 -7.51
N GLU A 64 -12.68 -11.87 -6.20
CA GLU A 64 -13.83 -12.18 -5.37
C GLU A 64 -15.07 -11.46 -5.90
N VAL A 65 -16.12 -12.22 -6.26
CA VAL A 65 -17.34 -11.71 -6.91
C VAL A 65 -17.95 -10.52 -6.15
N ASN A 66 -17.94 -10.57 -4.81
CA ASN A 66 -18.51 -9.53 -3.95
C ASN A 66 -17.66 -8.24 -3.89
N LEU A 67 -16.44 -8.28 -4.42
CA LEU A 67 -15.48 -7.17 -4.41
C LEU A 67 -15.27 -6.55 -5.79
N LEU A 68 -15.88 -7.04 -6.87
CA LEU A 68 -15.60 -6.55 -8.23
C LEU A 68 -15.77 -5.03 -8.41
N ASP A 69 -16.82 -4.45 -7.84
CA ASP A 69 -17.08 -3.00 -7.83
C ASP A 69 -16.02 -2.23 -7.03
N PHE A 70 -15.64 -2.75 -5.87
CA PHE A 70 -14.57 -2.21 -5.04
C PHE A 70 -13.21 -2.32 -5.75
N SER A 71 -12.92 -3.44 -6.40
CA SER A 71 -11.71 -3.70 -7.16
C SER A 71 -11.57 -2.72 -8.32
N ALA A 72 -12.64 -2.51 -9.10
CA ALA A 72 -12.67 -1.53 -10.17
C ALA A 72 -12.47 -0.09 -9.65
N TRP A 73 -13.15 0.26 -8.55
CA TRP A 73 -12.97 1.58 -7.91
C TRP A 73 -11.55 1.79 -7.41
N LEU A 74 -10.97 0.80 -6.72
CA LEU A 74 -9.63 0.89 -6.15
C LEU A 74 -8.58 0.96 -7.25
N ASP A 75 -8.73 0.18 -8.31
CA ASP A 75 -7.83 0.21 -9.47
C ASP A 75 -7.82 1.60 -10.10
N ASN A 76 -9.01 2.16 -10.37
CA ASN A 76 -9.15 3.53 -10.87
C ASN A 76 -8.54 4.56 -9.91
N LEU A 77 -8.79 4.43 -8.60
CA LEU A 77 -8.23 5.33 -7.60
C LEU A 77 -6.69 5.32 -7.62
N THR A 78 -6.08 4.13 -7.64
CA THR A 78 -4.62 3.97 -7.61
C THR A 78 -3.92 4.51 -8.86
N LYS A 79 -4.66 4.67 -9.96
CA LYS A 79 -4.18 5.25 -11.23
C LYS A 79 -4.36 6.76 -11.31
N THR A 80 -5.11 7.38 -10.39
CA THR A 80 -5.24 8.85 -10.40
C THR A 80 -3.90 9.52 -10.11
N GLU A 81 -3.61 10.62 -10.80
CA GLU A 81 -2.36 11.37 -10.63
C GLU A 81 -2.11 11.75 -9.16
N LYS A 82 -3.17 12.19 -8.47
CA LYS A 82 -3.14 12.53 -7.05
C LYS A 82 -2.65 11.36 -6.21
N PHE A 83 -3.21 10.17 -6.40
CA PHE A 83 -2.88 9.00 -5.59
C PHE A 83 -1.49 8.47 -5.92
N VAL A 84 -1.12 8.41 -7.20
CA VAL A 84 0.24 8.06 -7.66
C VAL A 84 1.28 8.99 -7.03
N ARG A 85 1.04 10.31 -7.03
CA ARG A 85 1.93 11.28 -6.39
C ARG A 85 2.08 11.02 -4.89
N LEU A 86 0.99 10.71 -4.19
CA LEU A 86 1.04 10.39 -2.76
C LEU A 86 1.84 9.12 -2.48
N MET A 87 1.63 8.05 -3.26
CA MET A 87 2.38 6.79 -3.12
C MET A 87 3.88 7.00 -3.36
N ASN A 88 4.24 7.68 -4.45
CA ASN A 88 5.63 7.96 -4.81
C ASN A 88 6.34 8.81 -3.75
N ASN A 89 5.67 9.86 -3.25
CA ASN A 89 6.21 10.70 -2.18
C ASN A 89 6.47 9.89 -0.90
N TYR A 90 5.54 9.02 -0.52
CA TYR A 90 5.71 8.15 0.64
C TYR A 90 6.93 7.23 0.50
N ILE A 91 7.07 6.58 -0.67
CA ILE A 91 8.20 5.69 -0.96
C ILE A 91 9.53 6.46 -0.93
N ASP A 92 9.62 7.62 -1.60
CA ASP A 92 10.84 8.45 -1.63
C ASP A 92 11.28 8.88 -0.22
N ILE A 93 10.33 9.31 0.62
CA ILE A 93 10.61 9.64 2.02
C ILE A 93 11.20 8.43 2.76
N HIS A 94 10.63 7.24 2.61
CA HIS A 94 11.10 6.03 3.29
C HIS A 94 12.44 5.52 2.76
N LYS A 95 12.74 5.71 1.48
CA LYS A 95 14.08 5.48 0.90
C LYS A 95 15.12 6.40 1.54
N ARG A 96 14.82 7.70 1.64
CA ARG A 96 15.72 8.69 2.27
C ARG A 96 15.94 8.43 3.75
N LEU A 97 14.89 8.01 4.47
CA LEU A 97 15.00 7.63 5.88
C LEU A 97 15.93 6.44 6.08
N LYS A 98 15.89 5.44 5.19
CA LYS A 98 16.83 4.30 5.23
C LYS A 98 18.27 4.77 5.09
N GLY A 99 18.56 5.59 4.08
CA GLY A 99 19.90 6.15 3.86
C GLY A 99 20.42 6.91 5.09
N LYS A 100 19.58 7.74 5.71
CA LYS A 100 19.95 8.47 6.94
C LYS A 100 20.17 7.54 8.14
N ALA A 101 19.39 6.47 8.28
CA ALA A 101 19.55 5.50 9.36
C ALA A 101 20.87 4.71 9.23
N ILE A 102 21.25 4.34 8.00
CA ILE A 102 22.53 3.67 7.71
C ILE A 102 23.70 4.58 8.09
N VAL A 103 23.68 5.85 7.69
CA VAL A 103 24.74 6.82 8.00
C VAL A 103 24.91 7.04 9.50
N LYS A 104 23.82 6.99 10.30
CA LYS A 104 23.91 7.12 11.76
C LYS A 104 24.49 5.88 12.45
N ARG A 105 24.25 4.67 11.92
CA ARG A 105 24.76 3.40 12.51
C ARG A 105 26.25 3.16 12.21
N GLY A 106 26.82 3.78 11.18
CA GLY A 106 28.25 3.66 10.84
C GLY A 106 29.16 4.67 11.56
N ARG A 107 28.67 5.41 12.55
CA ARG A 107 29.43 6.42 13.32
C ARG A 107 29.55 6.06 14.81
N THR A 108 29.77 4.79 15.12
CA THR A 108 30.08 4.29 16.46
C THR A 108 31.29 3.40 16.42
#